data_AF-A0A5C6CXS5-F1
#
_entry.id   AF-A0A5C6CXS5-F1
#
_cell.length_a   1.000
_cell.length_b   1.000
_cell.length_c   1.000
_cell.angle_alpha   90.00
_cell.angle_beta   90.00
_cell.angle_gamma   90.00
#
_symmetry.space_group_name_H-M   'P 1'
#
loop_
_entity.id
_entity.type
_entity.pdbx_description
1 polymer ?
#
loop_
_entity_poly.entity_id
_entity_poly.type
_entity_poly.pdbx_seq_one_letter_code
_entity_poly.pdbx_strand_id
1 'polypeptide(L)'
;MLLSQHCRYSCFLKSILLILLLSSAGCQQQIAGELLGSWVGRPDTSTGRAEREAEKYGKRSSMSADSQQKASAKDVTDWETYDVEVRFNFVDHKHLEMSLANGSEAISATWRVIETSPTGCMIEVVTPAEAEEGSPEVRNFELEMDERAGTIVGFLLTESGADRQLGALYFSRAP
;
A
#
# COMPACT_ATOMS: atom_id res chain seq x y z
N MET A 1 -3.82 -49.11 -27.23
CA MET A 1 -4.47 -48.51 -26.03
C MET A 1 -3.62 -47.37 -25.41
N LEU A 2 -3.01 -46.49 -26.21
CA LEU A 2 -2.11 -45.41 -25.70
C LEU A 2 -2.51 -43.99 -26.16
N LEU A 3 -3.44 -43.83 -27.10
CA LEU A 3 -3.87 -42.52 -27.60
C LEU A 3 -4.90 -41.79 -26.71
N SER A 4 -5.44 -42.44 -25.67
CA SER A 4 -6.47 -41.85 -24.80
C SER A 4 -5.89 -41.02 -23.63
N GLN A 5 -4.60 -41.14 -23.32
CA GLN A 5 -3.99 -40.41 -22.20
C GLN A 5 -3.63 -38.96 -22.55
N HIS A 6 -3.14 -38.67 -23.77
CA HIS A 6 -2.70 -37.32 -24.12
C HIS A 6 -3.82 -36.27 -24.19
N CYS A 7 -5.05 -36.68 -24.51
CA CYS A 7 -6.20 -35.76 -24.55
C CYS A 7 -6.64 -35.33 -23.14
N ARG A 8 -6.43 -36.20 -22.12
CA ARG A 8 -6.80 -35.91 -20.72
C ARG A 8 -5.84 -34.91 -20.06
N TYR A 9 -4.55 -34.99 -20.37
CA TYR A 9 -3.55 -34.05 -19.81
C TYR A 9 -3.69 -32.63 -20.38
N SER A 10 -4.05 -32.48 -21.66
CA SER A 10 -4.20 -31.16 -22.29
C SER A 10 -5.40 -30.36 -21.76
N CYS A 11 -6.52 -31.03 -21.44
CA CYS A 11 -7.65 -30.37 -20.79
C CYS A 11 -7.37 -30.03 -19.32
N PHE A 12 -6.67 -30.90 -18.59
CA PHE A 12 -6.33 -30.66 -17.18
C PHE A 12 -5.38 -29.47 -17.00
N LEU A 13 -4.38 -29.34 -17.87
CA LEU A 13 -3.42 -28.23 -17.82
C LEU A 13 -4.08 -26.88 -18.09
N LYS A 14 -5.05 -26.83 -19.01
CA LYS A 14 -5.81 -25.61 -19.32
C LYS A 14 -6.74 -25.20 -18.18
N SER A 15 -7.38 -26.16 -17.51
CA SER A 15 -8.22 -25.88 -16.35
C SER A 15 -7.40 -25.38 -15.15
N ILE A 16 -6.22 -25.97 -14.91
CA ILE A 16 -5.32 -25.51 -13.85
C ILE A 16 -4.81 -24.09 -14.14
N LEU A 17 -4.43 -23.80 -15.39
CA LEU A 17 -4.02 -22.46 -15.80
C LEU A 17 -5.15 -21.43 -15.63
N LEU A 18 -6.38 -21.78 -15.99
CA LEU A 18 -7.55 -20.91 -15.82
C LEU A 18 -7.84 -20.63 -14.34
N ILE A 19 -7.76 -21.65 -13.48
CA ILE A 19 -7.96 -21.51 -12.03
C ILE A 19 -6.86 -20.63 -11.42
N LEU A 20 -5.60 -20.80 -11.84
CA LEU A 20 -4.48 -19.97 -11.39
C LEU A 20 -4.65 -18.50 -11.81
N LEU A 21 -5.10 -18.24 -13.04
CA LEU A 21 -5.38 -16.88 -13.53
C LEU A 21 -6.58 -16.22 -12.82
N LEU A 22 -7.62 -16.99 -12.50
CA LEU A 22 -8.78 -16.50 -11.74
C LEU A 22 -8.41 -16.19 -10.29
N SER A 23 -7.45 -16.92 -9.71
CA SER A 23 -7.02 -16.74 -8.32
C SER A 23 -6.20 -15.46 -8.12
N SER A 24 -5.38 -15.06 -9.11
CA SER A 24 -4.54 -13.85 -8.98
C SER A 24 -5.33 -12.55 -9.12
N ALA A 25 -6.39 -12.54 -9.94
CA ALA A 25 -7.25 -11.36 -10.10
C ALA A 25 -8.05 -11.03 -8.83
N GLY A 26 -8.46 -12.05 -8.06
CA GLY A 26 -9.26 -11.86 -6.85
C GLY A 26 -8.50 -11.17 -5.70
N CYS A 27 -7.24 -11.55 -5.47
CA CYS A 27 -6.44 -10.98 -4.37
C CYS A 27 -6.16 -9.48 -4.57
N GLN A 28 -5.87 -9.06 -5.80
CA GLN A 28 -5.61 -7.65 -6.11
C GLN A 28 -6.86 -6.78 -5.91
N GLN A 29 -8.03 -7.29 -6.32
CA GLN A 29 -9.29 -6.56 -6.15
C GLN A 29 -9.74 -6.46 -4.69
N GLN A 30 -9.44 -7.46 -3.86
CA GLN A 30 -9.76 -7.43 -2.43
C GLN A 30 -9.01 -6.29 -1.72
N ILE A 31 -7.68 -6.24 -1.86
CA ILE A 31 -6.86 -5.16 -1.25
C ILE A 31 -7.28 -3.80 -1.80
N ALA A 32 -7.52 -3.70 -3.11
CA ALA A 32 -7.97 -2.45 -3.71
C ALA A 32 -9.33 -1.98 -3.15
N GLY A 33 -10.21 -2.91 -2.77
CA GLY A 33 -11.47 -2.61 -2.11
C GLY A 33 -11.30 -2.05 -0.70
N GLU A 34 -10.35 -2.58 0.08
CA GLU A 34 -10.08 -2.11 1.44
C GLU A 34 -9.44 -0.72 1.49
N LEU A 35 -8.76 -0.31 0.41
CA LEU A 35 -8.18 1.03 0.26
C LEU A 35 -9.19 2.11 -0.15
N LEU A 36 -10.39 1.75 -0.64
CA LEU A 36 -11.37 2.73 -1.10
C LEU A 36 -11.74 3.76 -0.03
N GLY A 37 -11.93 5.01 -0.43
CA GLY A 37 -12.28 6.15 0.43
C GLY A 37 -11.09 7.04 0.79
N SER A 38 -11.30 7.91 1.77
CA SER A 38 -10.38 9.00 2.11
C SER A 38 -9.39 8.64 3.22
N TRP A 39 -8.15 9.09 3.03
CA TRP A 39 -7.00 8.85 3.90
C TRP A 39 -6.18 10.12 4.05
N VAL A 40 -5.61 10.31 5.24
CA VAL A 40 -4.77 11.44 5.59
C VAL A 40 -3.38 10.93 5.94
N GLY A 41 -2.39 11.31 5.13
CA GLY A 41 -0.98 10.99 5.25
C GLY A 41 -0.22 12.10 5.95
N ARG A 42 0.60 11.73 6.94
CA ARG A 42 1.54 12.62 7.64
C ARG A 42 2.91 11.96 7.75
N PRO A 43 4.01 12.72 7.88
CA PRO A 43 5.34 12.18 8.14
C PRO A 43 5.34 11.13 9.25
N ASP A 44 5.94 9.97 8.99
CA ASP A 44 6.07 8.91 9.98
C ASP A 44 7.14 9.25 11.02
N THR A 45 6.74 10.02 12.03
CA THR A 45 7.64 10.42 13.11
C THR A 45 8.08 9.25 13.98
N SER A 46 9.28 9.35 14.55
CA SER A 46 9.76 8.39 15.56
C SER A 46 8.77 8.14 16.69
N THR A 47 8.04 9.17 17.14
CA THR A 47 7.02 9.06 18.19
C THR A 47 5.78 8.34 17.69
N GLY A 48 5.24 8.73 16.53
CA GLY A 48 4.07 8.06 15.94
C GLY A 48 4.34 6.58 15.66
N ARG A 49 5.56 6.24 15.23
CA ARG A 49 5.99 4.85 15.06
C ARG A 49 5.99 4.08 16.38
N ALA A 50 6.58 4.65 17.43
CA ALA A 50 6.64 4.03 18.75
C ALA A 50 5.23 3.79 19.33
N GLU A 51 4.30 4.72 19.13
CA GLU A 51 2.90 4.58 19.54
C GLU A 51 2.21 3.43 18.80
N ARG A 52 2.35 3.34 17.48
CA ARG A 52 1.74 2.24 16.70
C ARG A 52 2.33 0.88 17.06
N GLU A 53 3.64 0.81 17.28
CA GLU A 53 4.29 -0.41 17.77
C GLU A 53 3.77 -0.78 19.17
N ALA A 54 3.64 0.18 20.08
CA ALA A 54 3.08 -0.04 21.40
C ALA A 54 1.61 -0.50 21.35
N GLU A 55 0.79 0.01 20.43
CA GLU A 55 -0.59 -0.45 20.25
C GLU A 55 -0.66 -1.87 19.67
N LYS A 56 0.22 -2.18 18.70
CA LYS A 56 0.31 -3.49 18.03
C LYS A 56 0.79 -4.58 18.98
N TYR A 57 1.77 -4.29 19.82
CA TYR A 57 2.40 -5.27 20.72
C TYR A 57 1.95 -5.17 22.17
N GLY A 58 1.56 -4.00 22.66
CA GLY A 58 1.09 -3.78 24.04
C GLY A 58 -0.22 -4.50 24.36
N LYS A 59 -1.07 -4.76 23.36
CA LYS A 59 -2.25 -5.65 23.51
C LYS A 59 -1.90 -7.15 23.54
N ARG A 60 -0.69 -7.56 23.12
CA ARG A 60 -0.21 -8.95 23.21
C ARG A 60 0.51 -9.25 24.53
N SER A 61 0.85 -8.24 25.32
CA SER A 61 1.65 -8.36 26.54
C SER A 61 0.90 -8.86 27.79
N SER A 62 -0.15 -9.68 27.65
CA SER A 62 -0.62 -10.53 28.75
C SER A 62 0.04 -11.92 28.75
N MET A 63 0.91 -12.24 27.78
CA MET A 63 1.75 -13.44 27.82
C MET A 63 3.11 -13.20 27.16
N SER A 64 4.16 -13.50 27.91
CA SER A 64 5.59 -13.54 27.53
C SER A 64 6.31 -12.19 27.50
N ALA A 65 6.84 -11.82 28.68
CA ALA A 65 8.05 -11.04 28.76
C ALA A 65 9.21 -11.92 28.28
N ASP A 66 9.80 -11.57 27.13
CA ASP A 66 11.26 -11.52 26.90
C ASP A 66 11.52 -11.29 25.42
N SER A 67 11.94 -10.08 25.07
CA SER A 67 12.89 -9.81 23.98
C SER A 67 13.24 -8.33 24.00
N GLN A 68 14.41 -8.03 24.55
CA GLN A 68 15.14 -6.80 24.26
C GLN A 68 15.42 -6.75 22.76
N GLN A 69 14.54 -6.10 22.00
CA GLN A 69 14.81 -5.79 20.60
C GLN A 69 15.44 -4.41 20.53
N LYS A 70 16.75 -4.43 20.30
CA LYS A 70 17.64 -3.33 19.97
C LYS A 70 16.91 -2.33 19.05
N ALA A 71 16.44 -1.24 19.63
CA ALA A 71 16.04 -0.05 18.88
C ALA A 71 17.29 0.45 18.15
N SER A 72 17.44 0.05 16.88
CA SER A 72 18.26 0.82 15.97
C SER A 72 17.68 2.23 15.98
N ALA A 73 18.43 3.20 16.48
CA ALA A 73 18.12 4.61 16.26
C ALA A 73 17.98 4.77 14.73
N LYS A 74 16.75 4.75 14.24
CA LYS A 74 16.46 5.10 12.85
C LYS A 74 16.61 6.61 12.80
N ASP A 75 17.55 7.06 11.97
CA ASP A 75 17.85 8.48 11.78
C ASP A 75 16.57 9.26 11.44
N VAL A 76 16.46 10.48 11.97
CA VAL A 76 15.35 11.39 11.69
C VAL A 76 15.27 11.59 10.17
N THR A 77 14.10 11.34 9.60
CA THR A 77 13.90 11.49 8.15
C THR A 77 13.52 12.92 7.79
N ASP A 78 13.82 13.35 6.56
CA ASP A 78 13.60 14.73 6.10
C ASP A 78 12.12 15.14 6.24
N TRP A 79 11.19 14.22 5.96
CA TRP A 79 9.76 14.47 6.12
C TRP A 79 9.37 14.84 7.55
N GLU A 80 10.05 14.33 8.58
CA GLU A 80 9.74 14.65 9.99
C GLU A 80 9.95 16.13 10.33
N THR A 81 10.69 16.87 9.48
CA THR A 81 10.96 18.29 9.68
C THR A 81 9.84 19.19 9.15
N TYR A 82 8.99 18.68 8.25
CA TYR A 82 7.96 19.47 7.60
C TYR A 82 6.57 19.11 8.11
N ASP A 83 5.75 20.12 8.39
CA ASP A 83 4.33 19.95 8.67
C ASP A 83 3.57 19.77 7.35
N VAL A 84 3.65 18.57 6.80
CA VAL A 84 3.00 18.19 5.54
C VAL A 84 1.85 17.24 5.86
N GLU A 85 0.69 17.56 5.30
CA GLU A 85 -0.46 16.66 5.29
C GLU A 85 -0.87 16.42 3.83
N VAL A 86 -0.82 15.15 3.42
CA VAL A 86 -1.24 14.68 2.10
C VAL A 86 -2.56 13.96 2.27
N ARG A 87 -3.50 14.14 1.34
CA ARG A 87 -4.80 13.46 1.36
C ARG A 87 -4.95 12.62 0.12
N PHE A 88 -5.23 11.34 0.31
CA PHE A 88 -5.56 10.41 -0.76
C PHE A 88 -7.04 10.05 -0.66
N ASN A 89 -7.74 10.13 -1.77
CA ASN A 89 -9.12 9.66 -1.90
C ASN A 89 -9.17 8.62 -3.02
N PHE A 90 -9.17 7.34 -2.65
CA PHE A 90 -9.36 6.25 -3.60
C PHE A 90 -10.83 6.17 -3.98
N VAL A 91 -11.21 6.90 -5.03
CA VAL A 91 -12.60 7.08 -5.47
C VAL A 91 -13.21 5.76 -5.91
N ASP A 92 -12.45 5.00 -6.71
CA ASP A 92 -12.78 3.65 -7.14
C ASP A 92 -11.50 2.84 -7.39
N HIS A 93 -11.61 1.65 -7.97
CA HIS A 93 -10.50 0.75 -8.26
C HIS A 93 -9.51 1.24 -9.34
N LYS A 94 -9.72 2.44 -9.90
CA LYS A 94 -8.89 3.03 -10.95
C LYS A 94 -8.58 4.49 -10.71
N HIS A 95 -9.40 5.23 -9.98
CA HIS A 95 -9.26 6.67 -9.79
C HIS A 95 -8.82 7.00 -8.36
N LEU A 96 -7.82 7.88 -8.27
CA LEU A 96 -7.25 8.40 -7.03
C LEU A 96 -7.20 9.92 -7.13
N GLU A 97 -7.75 10.61 -6.14
CA GLU A 97 -7.55 12.06 -5.99
C GLU A 97 -6.51 12.29 -4.89
N MET A 98 -5.55 13.17 -5.17
CA MET A 98 -4.47 13.52 -4.25
C MET A 98 -4.49 15.02 -4.01
N SER A 99 -4.42 15.45 -2.75
CA SER A 99 -4.33 16.87 -2.41
C SER A 99 -3.42 17.12 -1.23
N LEU A 100 -2.98 18.37 -1.09
CA LEU A 100 -2.28 18.85 0.09
C LEU A 100 -3.27 19.58 1.01
N ALA A 101 -3.08 19.50 2.32
CA ALA A 101 -3.98 20.16 3.28
C ALA A 101 -3.92 21.70 3.24
N ASN A 102 -2.96 22.27 2.51
CA ASN A 102 -2.81 23.71 2.32
C ASN A 102 -3.88 24.35 1.40
N GLY A 103 -4.85 23.57 0.93
CA GLY A 103 -5.92 24.05 0.05
C GLY A 103 -5.56 24.10 -1.43
N SER A 104 -4.43 23.50 -1.84
CA SER A 104 -4.11 23.26 -3.24
C SER A 104 -5.20 22.43 -3.92
N GLU A 105 -5.40 22.67 -5.22
CA GLU A 105 -6.32 21.89 -6.04
C GLU A 105 -5.93 20.41 -6.04
N ALA A 106 -6.93 19.54 -6.02
CA ALA A 106 -6.69 18.10 -6.05
C ALA A 106 -6.21 17.66 -7.43
N ILE A 107 -5.16 16.85 -7.44
CA ILE A 107 -4.64 16.19 -8.62
C ILE A 107 -5.42 14.88 -8.80
N SER A 108 -6.02 14.70 -9.97
CA SER A 108 -6.65 13.43 -10.35
C SER A 108 -5.64 12.53 -11.02
N ALA A 109 -5.52 11.29 -10.55
CA ALA A 109 -4.64 10.26 -11.08
C ALA A 109 -5.38 8.95 -11.28
N THR A 110 -4.79 8.06 -12.08
CA THR A 110 -5.19 6.66 -12.11
C THR A 110 -4.27 5.80 -11.26
N TRP A 111 -4.78 4.71 -10.72
CA TRP A 111 -3.99 3.80 -9.89
C TRP A 111 -4.36 2.33 -10.09
N ARG A 112 -3.45 1.44 -9.70
CA ARG A 112 -3.70 -0.01 -9.61
C ARG A 112 -2.72 -0.68 -8.66
N VAL A 113 -3.14 -1.82 -8.09
CA VAL A 113 -2.23 -2.74 -7.39
C VAL A 113 -1.43 -3.53 -8.41
N ILE A 114 -0.11 -3.46 -8.33
CA ILE A 114 0.81 -4.18 -9.25
C ILE A 114 1.47 -5.39 -8.59
N GLU A 115 1.62 -5.38 -7.26
CA GLU A 115 2.17 -6.48 -6.49
C GLU A 115 1.51 -6.58 -5.12
N THR A 116 1.38 -7.78 -4.56
CA THR A 116 0.84 -8.01 -3.21
C THR A 116 1.80 -8.85 -2.40
N SER A 117 1.97 -8.51 -1.13
CA SER A 117 2.80 -9.22 -0.17
C SER A 117 1.99 -9.55 1.10
N PRO A 118 2.50 -10.41 2.00
CA PRO A 118 1.81 -10.72 3.25
C PRO A 118 1.62 -9.53 4.19
N THR A 119 2.39 -8.45 4.02
CA THR A 119 2.37 -7.26 4.88
C THR A 119 1.85 -6.02 4.16
N GLY A 120 1.49 -6.13 2.88
CA GLY A 120 0.91 -5.03 2.13
C GLY A 120 0.96 -5.20 0.62
N CYS A 121 1.18 -4.11 -0.12
CA CYS A 121 1.14 -4.14 -1.58
C CYS A 121 2.00 -3.05 -2.21
N MET A 122 2.25 -3.18 -3.51
CA MET A 122 2.80 -2.10 -4.33
C MET A 122 1.70 -1.59 -5.26
N ILE A 123 1.55 -0.27 -5.31
CA ILE A 123 0.64 0.41 -6.24
C ILE A 123 1.43 1.19 -7.27
N GLU A 124 0.89 1.27 -8.49
CA GLU A 124 1.30 2.21 -9.51
C GLU A 124 0.29 3.35 -9.53
N VAL A 125 0.77 4.59 -9.54
CA VAL A 125 -0.02 5.80 -9.71
C VAL A 125 0.45 6.52 -10.96
N VAL A 126 -0.51 6.87 -11.82
CA VAL A 126 -0.27 7.57 -13.08
C VAL A 126 -0.99 8.90 -13.04
N THR A 127 -0.22 9.98 -12.95
CA THR A 127 -0.69 11.35 -13.03
C THR A 127 -0.71 11.78 -14.50
N PRO A 128 -1.81 12.36 -15.01
CA PRO A 128 -1.85 12.85 -16.38
C PRO A 128 -0.88 14.01 -16.58
N ALA A 129 -0.46 14.23 -17.83
CA ALA A 129 0.36 15.39 -18.17
C ALA A 129 -0.42 16.70 -17.96
N GLU A 130 0.22 17.70 -17.36
CA GLU A 130 -0.39 19.02 -17.16
C GLU A 130 -0.49 19.85 -18.45
N ALA A 131 0.27 19.50 -19.49
CA ALA A 131 0.31 20.19 -20.78
C ALA A 131 0.14 19.22 -21.96
N GLU A 132 -0.33 19.73 -23.10
CA GLU A 132 -0.62 18.91 -24.30
C GLU A 132 0.61 18.17 -24.86
N GLU A 133 1.82 18.66 -24.59
CA GLU A 133 3.08 18.00 -25.00
C GLU A 133 3.74 17.19 -23.87
N GLY A 134 3.13 17.12 -22.69
CA GLY A 134 3.69 16.37 -21.56
C GLY A 134 3.43 14.88 -21.66
N SER A 135 4.35 14.07 -21.11
CA SER A 135 4.09 12.65 -20.85
C SER A 135 3.46 12.47 -19.48
N PRO A 136 2.53 11.50 -19.31
CA PRO A 136 2.04 11.15 -17.99
C PRO A 136 3.19 10.72 -17.08
N GLU A 137 3.09 11.07 -15.80
CA GLU A 137 4.06 10.69 -14.79
C GLU A 137 3.62 9.38 -14.14
N VAL A 138 4.52 8.39 -14.09
CA VAL A 138 4.25 7.08 -13.48
C VAL A 138 5.15 6.92 -12.27
N ARG A 139 4.54 6.65 -11.11
CA ARG A 139 5.25 6.41 -9.86
C ARG A 139 4.75 5.13 -9.19
N ASN A 140 5.67 4.41 -8.56
CA ASN A 140 5.36 3.20 -7.81
C ASN A 140 5.52 3.46 -6.32
N PHE A 141 4.56 3.01 -5.52
CA PHE A 141 4.59 3.17 -4.08
C PHE A 141 4.39 1.84 -3.38
N GLU A 142 5.21 1.59 -2.36
CA GLU A 142 5.06 0.48 -1.44
C GLU A 142 4.16 0.91 -0.28
N LEU A 143 3.15 0.09 0.00
CA LEU A 143 2.21 0.25 1.11
C LEU A 143 2.45 -0.89 2.10
N GLU A 144 2.87 -0.56 3.32
CA GLU A 144 2.89 -1.50 4.44
C GLU A 144 1.62 -1.31 5.27
N MET A 145 0.75 -2.33 5.34
CA MET A 145 -0.57 -2.21 5.95
C MET A 145 -0.49 -2.32 7.48
N ASP A 146 -1.12 -1.37 8.16
CA ASP A 146 -1.42 -1.46 9.59
C ASP A 146 -2.81 -2.08 9.76
N GLU A 147 -2.82 -3.40 9.93
CA GLU A 147 -4.03 -4.18 10.17
C GLU A 147 -4.26 -4.43 11.66
N ARG A 148 -5.48 -4.17 12.11
CA ARG A 148 -5.93 -4.43 13.48
C ARG A 148 -7.28 -5.12 13.46
N ALA A 149 -7.36 -6.27 14.15
CA ALA A 149 -8.56 -7.10 14.19
C ALA A 149 -9.13 -7.48 12.79
N GLY A 150 -8.24 -7.64 11.80
CA GLY A 150 -8.63 -8.02 10.42
C GLY A 150 -9.17 -6.86 9.58
N THR A 151 -8.85 -5.63 9.93
CA THR A 151 -9.20 -4.44 9.14
C THR A 151 -7.99 -3.52 9.02
N ILE A 152 -7.77 -2.96 7.83
CA ILE A 152 -6.75 -1.94 7.59
C ILE A 152 -7.19 -0.64 8.28
N VAL A 153 -6.45 -0.23 9.30
CA VAL A 153 -6.67 1.03 10.01
C VAL A 153 -5.76 2.16 9.50
N GLY A 154 -4.68 1.80 8.81
CA GLY A 154 -3.70 2.70 8.23
C GLY A 154 -2.70 1.97 7.36
N PHE A 155 -1.79 2.72 6.75
CA PHE A 155 -0.66 2.15 6.01
C PHE A 155 0.52 3.12 5.97
N LEU A 156 1.73 2.60 5.91
CA LEU A 156 2.92 3.40 5.57
C LEU A 156 3.08 3.42 4.04
N LEU A 157 3.26 4.61 3.48
CA LEU A 157 3.53 4.85 2.07
C LEU A 157 5.00 5.22 1.88
N THR A 158 5.70 4.50 1.01
CA THR A 158 7.07 4.82 0.57
C THR A 158 7.14 4.80 -0.95
N GLU A 159 7.78 5.79 -1.56
CA GLU A 159 8.01 5.80 -3.00
C GLU A 159 9.14 4.82 -3.38
N SER A 160 8.88 3.95 -4.35
CA SER A 160 9.83 2.94 -4.80
C SER A 160 11.02 3.59 -5.50
N GLY A 161 12.22 3.28 -5.03
CA GLY A 161 13.46 3.87 -5.55
C GLY A 161 13.76 5.29 -5.05
N ALA A 162 12.93 5.86 -4.19
CA ALA A 162 13.21 7.13 -3.54
C ALA A 162 14.34 7.01 -2.51
N ASP A 163 14.96 8.15 -2.18
CA ASP A 163 15.97 8.22 -1.12
C ASP A 163 15.36 7.80 0.23
N ARG A 164 16.04 6.91 0.94
CA ARG A 164 15.64 6.47 2.28
C ARG A 164 15.61 7.62 3.29
N GLN A 165 16.39 8.68 3.05
CA GLN A 165 16.39 9.87 3.89
C GLN A 165 15.10 10.68 3.81
N LEU A 166 14.36 10.61 2.69
CA LEU A 166 13.07 11.27 2.57
C LEU A 166 12.14 10.77 3.69
N GLY A 167 12.07 9.46 3.87
CA GLY A 167 11.23 8.80 4.88
C GLY A 167 9.90 8.30 4.30
N ALA A 168 8.96 8.01 5.19
CA ALA A 168 7.64 7.49 4.82
C ALA A 168 6.52 8.40 5.34
N LEU A 169 5.36 8.33 4.69
CA LEU A 169 4.13 8.94 5.19
C LEU A 169 3.24 7.85 5.78
N TYR A 170 2.77 8.04 7.01
CA TYR A 170 1.73 7.19 7.58
C TYR A 170 0.36 7.76 7.25
N PHE A 171 -0.47 6.97 6.59
CA PHE A 171 -1.85 7.28 6.27
C PHE A 171 -2.79 6.62 7.25
N SER A 172 -3.70 7.41 7.82
CA SER A 172 -4.85 6.93 8.60
C SER A 172 -6.15 7.30 7.89
N ARG A 173 -7.23 6.58 8.17
CA ARG A 173 -8.56 6.95 7.64
C ARG A 173 -8.89 8.40 7.97
N ALA A 174 -9.42 9.13 6.97
CA ALA A 174 -9.99 10.43 7.23
C ALA A 174 -11.24 10.28 8.13
N PRO A 175 -11.46 11.20 9.08
CA PRO A 175 -12.65 11.19 9.94
C PRO A 175 -13.95 11.46 9.16
#